data_AF-A0A8S0TYR0-F1
#
_entry.id   AF-A0A8S0TYR0-F1
#
_cell.length_a   1.000
_cell.length_b   1.000
_cell.length_c   1.000
_cell.angle_alpha   90.00
_cell.angle_beta   90.00
_cell.angle_gamma   90.00
#
_symmetry.space_group_name_H-M   'P 1'
#
loop_
_entity.id
_entity.type
_entity.pdbx_description
1 polymer ?
#
loop_
_entity_poly.entity_id
_entity_poly.type
_entity_poly.pdbx_seq_one_letter_code
_entity_poly.pdbx_strand_id
1 'polypeptide(L)'
;MVSSHFLFFFLLLLTLYCPKPISANPELTALMDLKSSVDPENAYLSSWVVSGDPCDGSFEGVACNEKGQVANISLQGKGLTGKLSPAVGGLKHLTGLYLHYNSLYGEIPKDISYLAELSDLYLNINNFSGEIPSEIGNMQSLQVLQLSHNQLTGSIPTQLGSLRKLNVLALQSNQLTGAIPASFGEIRVLMRLDLSFNNLFGSIPTKLADAPLLEVLNVRNNTLSGNVPLALKRLVDGFHYENNPGLCGDGFPSLRSCNALDNVNPNRPEPYGGDSTRVPTRDIPETANLNLNCTNGHCSKSSKTSPASVAVGVVVVSVIVSAIGILTFTQYRRRKQKLGSAFDISDSHLGNDQANEVIRKNGSPLVSLEYSNGWDPLAEGRRFGVPQEVMQKFRLNSQEIETATQYFADKNLLGKSNYSVTYKGTLRDGSAVAIKRITKTSCKSEEAEFLKGLNIVTSLRHENLVRLRGFCCSRGRGECFLVYDFIPNGNLFRYLDFKEGDGQILEWSTRVSIINSIAKG
;
A
#
# COMPACT_ATOMS: atom_id res chain seq x y z
N MET A 1 -32.53 30.95 63.60
CA MET A 1 -32.13 29.57 63.25
C MET A 1 -32.50 29.22 61.79
N VAL A 2 -32.14 30.06 60.81
CA VAL A 2 -32.46 29.82 59.37
C VAL A 2 -31.21 29.85 58.47
N SER A 3 -30.05 30.24 59.00
CA SER A 3 -28.83 30.41 58.18
C SER A 3 -27.98 29.13 58.02
N SER A 4 -28.18 28.10 58.86
CA SER A 4 -27.34 26.89 58.85
C SER A 4 -27.82 25.82 57.85
N HIS A 5 -29.12 25.79 57.53
CA HIS A 5 -29.67 24.77 56.63
C HIS A 5 -29.46 25.09 55.13
N PHE A 6 -29.26 26.36 54.77
CA PHE A 6 -29.02 26.76 53.38
C PHE A 6 -27.58 26.44 52.92
N LEU A 7 -26.60 26.57 53.82
CA LEU A 7 -25.20 26.21 53.53
C LEU A 7 -25.02 24.69 53.40
N PHE A 8 -25.78 23.89 54.15
CA PHE A 8 -25.70 22.43 54.07
C PHE A 8 -26.30 21.90 52.75
N PHE A 9 -27.34 22.54 52.21
CA PHE A 9 -27.94 22.15 50.93
C PHE A 9 -27.05 22.52 49.74
N PHE A 10 -26.32 23.64 49.80
CA PHE A 10 -25.37 24.04 48.75
C PHE A 10 -24.11 23.15 48.73
N LEU A 11 -23.64 22.69 49.89
CA LEU A 11 -22.54 21.72 50.01
C LEU A 11 -22.94 20.31 49.58
N LEU A 12 -24.21 19.90 49.69
CA LEU A 12 -24.70 18.62 49.17
C LEU A 12 -24.95 18.62 47.65
N LEU A 13 -25.19 19.78 47.03
CA LEU A 13 -25.27 19.91 45.58
C LEU A 13 -23.88 19.93 44.90
N LEU A 14 -22.83 20.34 45.63
CA LEU A 14 -21.44 20.29 45.16
C LEU A 14 -20.80 18.90 45.28
N THR A 15 -21.38 17.96 46.02
CA THR A 15 -20.90 16.56 46.11
C THR A 15 -21.59 15.60 45.14
N LEU A 16 -22.55 16.07 44.33
CA LEU A 16 -23.17 15.30 43.24
C LEU A 16 -22.69 15.69 41.84
N TYR A 17 -21.84 16.73 41.72
CA TYR A 17 -21.02 16.93 40.53
C TYR A 17 -19.70 16.18 40.69
N CYS A 18 -19.80 14.84 40.75
CA CYS A 18 -18.69 14.04 40.31
C CYS A 18 -18.65 14.24 38.78
N PRO A 19 -17.64 14.90 38.19
CA PRO A 19 -17.46 14.76 36.75
C PRO A 19 -17.38 13.25 36.54
N LYS A 20 -18.33 12.68 35.77
CA LYS A 20 -18.15 11.33 35.26
C LYS A 20 -16.71 11.31 34.77
N PRO A 21 -15.84 10.39 35.22
CA PRO A 21 -14.53 10.28 34.62
C PRO A 21 -14.82 10.19 33.13
N ILE A 22 -14.31 11.18 32.36
CA ILE A 22 -14.34 11.08 30.91
C ILE A 22 -13.65 9.75 30.69
N SER A 23 -14.44 8.73 30.34
CA SER A 23 -13.91 7.43 29.99
C SER A 23 -13.05 7.76 28.77
N ALA A 24 -11.75 7.90 29.01
CA ALA A 24 -10.81 8.27 27.97
C ALA A 24 -10.92 7.15 26.95
N ASN A 25 -11.56 7.44 25.81
CA ASN A 25 -11.70 6.46 24.75
C ASN A 25 -10.27 6.04 24.36
N PRO A 26 -9.87 4.78 24.59
CA PRO A 26 -8.50 4.34 24.36
C PRO A 26 -8.15 4.42 22.87
N GLU A 27 -9.12 4.23 21.97
CA GLU A 27 -8.92 4.39 20.53
C GLU A 27 -8.69 5.86 20.18
N LEU A 28 -9.47 6.77 20.75
CA LEU A 28 -9.27 8.21 20.54
C LEU A 28 -7.88 8.65 21.03
N THR A 29 -7.45 8.15 22.19
CA THR A 29 -6.10 8.42 22.72
C THR A 29 -5.02 7.92 21.76
N ALA A 30 -5.16 6.70 21.25
CA ALA A 30 -4.24 6.13 20.28
C ALA A 30 -4.23 6.92 18.94
N LEU A 31 -5.38 7.39 18.48
CA LEU A 31 -5.49 8.23 17.27
C LEU A 31 -4.83 9.59 17.46
N MET A 32 -4.97 10.22 18.63
CA MET A 32 -4.34 11.52 18.91
C MET A 32 -2.81 11.40 19.01
N ASP A 33 -2.32 10.32 19.62
CA ASP A 33 -0.89 10.02 19.65
C ASP A 33 -0.37 9.76 18.22
N LEU A 34 -1.06 8.90 17.46
CA LEU A 34 -0.73 8.62 16.06
C LEU A 34 -0.69 9.91 15.24
N LYS A 35 -1.72 10.76 15.34
CA LYS A 35 -1.79 12.07 14.67
C LYS A 35 -0.55 12.91 14.97
N SER A 36 -0.22 13.10 16.25
CA SER A 36 0.94 13.91 16.65
C SER A 36 2.26 13.35 16.13
N SER A 37 2.32 12.03 15.89
CA SER A 37 3.51 11.33 15.43
C SER A 37 3.68 11.37 13.91
N VAL A 38 2.59 11.23 13.14
CA VAL A 38 2.63 11.18 11.66
C VAL A 38 2.41 12.54 11.00
N ASP A 39 1.76 13.47 11.69
CA ASP A 39 1.48 14.85 11.25
C ASP A 39 1.85 15.85 12.36
N PRO A 40 3.15 16.01 12.67
CA PRO A 40 3.60 16.83 13.79
C PRO A 40 3.26 18.32 13.64
N GLU A 41 3.12 18.80 12.40
CA GLU A 41 2.72 20.17 12.10
C GLU A 41 1.19 20.35 12.04
N ASN A 42 0.42 19.27 12.19
CA ASN A 42 -1.05 19.26 12.08
C ASN A 42 -1.54 19.88 10.76
N ALA A 43 -0.81 19.63 9.67
CA ALA A 43 -1.09 20.21 8.37
C ALA A 43 -2.18 19.46 7.60
N TYR A 44 -2.34 18.16 7.86
CA TYR A 44 -3.15 17.25 7.03
C TYR A 44 -4.29 16.59 7.81
N LEU A 45 -4.10 16.28 9.09
CA LEU A 45 -5.06 15.57 9.94
C LEU A 45 -5.86 16.51 10.84
N SER A 46 -6.15 17.72 10.36
CA SER A 46 -6.85 18.76 11.13
C SER A 46 -8.25 18.34 11.59
N SER A 47 -8.91 17.42 10.87
CA SER A 47 -10.22 16.85 11.22
C SER A 47 -10.21 15.97 12.48
N TRP A 48 -9.06 15.41 12.85
CA TRP A 48 -8.95 14.54 14.03
C TRP A 48 -8.82 15.42 15.29
N VAL A 49 -9.90 15.57 16.05
CA VAL A 49 -9.96 16.48 17.21
C VAL A 49 -10.16 15.72 18.52
N VAL A 50 -9.53 16.19 19.60
CA VAL A 50 -9.51 15.52 20.92
C VAL A 50 -10.92 15.37 21.53
N SER A 51 -11.86 16.23 21.17
CA SER A 51 -13.25 16.18 21.64
C SER A 51 -14.21 15.49 20.67
N GLY A 52 -13.72 14.97 19.54
CA GLY A 52 -14.53 14.36 18.49
C GLY A 52 -14.72 12.87 18.68
N ASP A 53 -15.72 12.33 17.98
CA ASP A 53 -15.94 10.89 17.85
C ASP A 53 -15.31 10.40 16.54
N PRO A 54 -14.30 9.51 16.57
CA PRO A 54 -13.71 8.95 15.35
C PRO A 54 -14.72 8.25 14.43
N CYS A 55 -15.87 7.84 14.96
CA CYS A 55 -16.87 7.04 14.27
C CYS A 55 -18.12 7.81 13.80
N ASP A 56 -18.19 9.12 14.01
CA ASP A 56 -19.30 9.97 13.50
C ASP A 56 -19.12 10.39 12.02
N GLY A 57 -18.00 10.00 11.40
CA GLY A 57 -17.63 10.33 10.02
C GLY A 57 -16.89 11.66 9.86
N SER A 58 -16.62 12.39 10.94
CA SER A 58 -15.86 13.65 10.91
C SER A 58 -14.35 13.44 10.73
N PHE A 59 -13.81 12.34 11.25
CA PHE A 59 -12.38 12.04 11.16
C PHE A 59 -12.04 11.54 9.75
N GLU A 60 -11.28 12.35 9.01
CA GLU A 60 -10.93 12.00 7.65
C GLU A 60 -10.07 10.74 7.61
N GLY A 61 -10.44 9.79 6.75
CA GLY A 61 -9.72 8.54 6.55
C GLY A 61 -9.96 7.50 7.64
N VAL A 62 -10.77 7.78 8.67
CA VAL A 62 -11.17 6.80 9.68
C VAL A 62 -12.52 6.19 9.30
N ALA A 63 -12.63 4.87 9.38
CA ALA A 63 -13.91 4.17 9.30
C ALA A 63 -14.05 3.18 10.45
N CYS A 64 -15.28 2.99 10.91
CA CYS A 64 -15.60 2.15 12.05
C CYS A 64 -16.44 0.93 11.67
N ASN A 65 -16.33 -0.12 12.48
CA ASN A 65 -17.16 -1.32 12.35
C ASN A 65 -18.60 -1.05 12.86
N GLU A 66 -19.46 -2.05 12.74
CA GLU A 66 -20.87 -1.99 13.19
C GLU A 66 -21.04 -1.70 14.70
N LYS A 67 -19.97 -1.86 15.50
CA LYS A 67 -19.94 -1.61 16.94
C LYS A 67 -19.41 -0.22 17.29
N GLY A 68 -19.10 0.62 16.30
CA GLY A 68 -18.53 1.95 16.51
C GLY A 68 -17.08 1.93 17.01
N GLN A 69 -16.28 0.95 16.54
CA GLN A 69 -14.86 0.83 16.87
C GLN A 69 -14.02 1.05 15.61
N VAL A 70 -12.85 1.67 15.76
CA VAL A 70 -11.98 2.02 14.63
C VAL A 70 -11.51 0.75 13.90
N ALA A 71 -11.95 0.60 12.64
CA ALA A 71 -11.73 -0.60 11.84
C ALA A 71 -10.82 -0.35 10.63
N ASN A 72 -10.74 0.88 10.14
CA ASN A 72 -9.90 1.24 9.00
C ASN A 72 -9.29 2.63 9.18
N ILE A 73 -8.00 2.76 8.82
CA ILE A 73 -7.32 4.05 8.67
C ILE A 73 -6.73 4.13 7.26
N SER A 74 -7.20 5.09 6.47
CA SER A 74 -6.80 5.32 5.08
C SER A 74 -6.27 6.73 4.88
N LEU A 75 -4.93 6.88 4.96
CA LEU A 75 -4.21 8.16 4.87
C LEU A 75 -3.12 8.15 3.79
N GLN A 76 -3.34 7.40 2.71
CA GLN A 76 -2.44 7.32 1.57
C GLN A 76 -2.25 8.68 0.88
N GLY A 77 -1.03 8.99 0.45
CA GLY A 77 -0.79 10.18 -0.39
C GLY A 77 -0.97 11.52 0.31
N LYS A 78 -1.13 11.55 1.64
CA LYS A 78 -1.46 12.76 2.41
C LYS A 78 -0.28 13.70 2.59
N GLY A 79 0.94 13.25 2.31
CA GLY A 79 2.15 14.05 2.54
C GLY A 79 2.62 14.02 3.99
N LEU A 80 2.20 13.01 4.77
CA LEU A 80 2.57 12.83 6.16
C LEU A 80 4.10 12.65 6.30
N THR A 81 4.68 13.33 7.28
CA THR A 81 6.13 13.40 7.53
C THR A 81 6.38 13.19 9.02
N GLY A 82 6.58 11.95 9.44
CA GLY A 82 6.63 11.60 10.85
C GLY A 82 6.93 10.12 11.07
N LYS A 83 6.78 9.64 12.31
CA LYS A 83 7.01 8.23 12.66
C LYS A 83 5.67 7.50 12.86
N LEU A 84 5.66 6.19 12.62
CA LEU A 84 4.53 5.35 13.03
C LEU A 84 4.66 5.06 14.54
N SER A 85 3.78 5.65 15.34
CA SER A 85 3.82 5.47 16.80
C SER A 85 3.45 4.04 17.23
N PRO A 86 4.11 3.48 18.28
CA PRO A 86 3.66 2.24 18.94
C PRO A 86 2.21 2.26 19.41
N ALA A 87 1.63 3.45 19.66
CA ALA A 87 0.23 3.62 20.04
C ALA A 87 -0.75 3.04 19.02
N VAL A 88 -0.33 2.86 17.75
CA VAL A 88 -1.13 2.17 16.72
C VAL A 88 -1.58 0.79 17.20
N GLY A 89 -0.77 0.08 18.00
CA GLY A 89 -1.11 -1.23 18.57
C GLY A 89 -2.29 -1.21 19.56
N GLY A 90 -2.77 -0.02 19.95
CA GLY A 90 -3.97 0.17 20.76
C GLY A 90 -5.29 0.03 19.99
N LEU A 91 -5.27 0.13 18.66
CA LEU A 91 -6.46 0.05 17.80
C LEU A 91 -6.86 -1.39 17.51
N LYS A 92 -7.33 -2.12 18.53
CA LYS A 92 -7.45 -3.60 18.51
C LYS A 92 -8.34 -4.17 17.41
N HIS A 93 -9.29 -3.40 16.91
CA HIS A 93 -10.24 -3.82 15.86
C HIS A 93 -9.86 -3.34 14.47
N LEU A 94 -8.64 -2.81 14.30
CA LEU A 94 -8.16 -2.36 13.01
C LEU A 94 -7.97 -3.55 12.08
N THR A 95 -8.67 -3.51 10.95
CA THR A 95 -8.61 -4.50 9.87
C THR A 95 -7.75 -4.03 8.70
N GLY A 96 -7.69 -2.71 8.47
CA GLY A 96 -6.87 -2.12 7.41
C GLY A 96 -6.12 -0.86 7.85
N LEU A 97 -4.81 -0.83 7.58
CA LEU A 97 -3.95 0.33 7.81
C LEU A 97 -3.24 0.71 6.51
N TYR A 98 -3.64 1.84 5.92
CA TYR A 98 -3.14 2.32 4.63
C TYR A 98 -2.43 3.66 4.80
N LEU A 99 -1.11 3.61 4.88
CA LEU A 99 -0.21 4.77 5.04
C LEU A 99 0.77 4.92 3.87
N HIS A 100 0.55 4.20 2.78
CA HIS A 100 1.43 4.19 1.61
C HIS A 100 1.46 5.54 0.88
N TYR A 101 2.52 5.81 0.13
CA TYR A 101 2.74 7.10 -0.57
C TYR A 101 2.81 8.31 0.36
N ASN A 102 3.49 8.19 1.49
CA ASN A 102 3.80 9.32 2.36
C ASN A 102 5.33 9.50 2.48
N SER A 103 5.78 10.32 3.42
CA SER A 103 7.19 10.49 3.78
C SER A 103 7.43 10.06 5.23
N LEU A 104 6.74 9.00 5.68
CA LEU A 104 6.90 8.45 7.03
C LEU A 104 8.26 7.79 7.17
N TYR A 105 8.92 7.93 8.31
CA TYR A 105 10.27 7.43 8.55
C TYR A 105 10.42 6.79 9.93
N GLY A 106 11.61 6.25 10.20
CA GLY A 106 11.89 5.49 11.42
C GLY A 106 11.55 4.01 11.27
N GLU A 107 11.59 3.27 12.37
CA GLU A 107 11.33 1.83 12.38
C GLU A 107 9.84 1.53 12.38
N ILE A 108 9.46 0.35 11.88
CA ILE A 108 8.12 -0.19 12.05
C ILE A 108 8.01 -0.68 13.50
N PRO A 109 7.11 -0.12 14.34
CA PRO A 109 7.02 -0.52 15.74
C PRO A 109 6.53 -1.97 15.87
N LYS A 110 7.20 -2.76 16.71
CA LYS A 110 6.79 -4.15 16.99
C LYS A 110 5.36 -4.27 17.54
N ASP A 111 4.86 -3.23 18.19
CA ASP A 111 3.50 -3.12 18.74
C ASP A 111 2.41 -3.21 17.66
N ILE A 112 2.76 -3.04 16.37
CA ILE A 112 1.85 -3.34 15.26
C ILE A 112 1.35 -4.80 15.28
N SER A 113 2.15 -5.71 15.85
CA SER A 113 1.78 -7.12 16.04
C SER A 113 0.59 -7.33 16.97
N TYR A 114 0.22 -6.33 17.77
CA TYR A 114 -0.95 -6.40 18.65
C TYR A 114 -2.29 -6.21 17.92
N LEU A 115 -2.25 -5.86 16.63
CA LEU A 115 -3.42 -5.71 15.78
C LEU A 115 -3.87 -7.09 15.25
N ALA A 116 -4.50 -7.87 16.11
CA ALA A 116 -4.88 -9.27 15.83
C ALA A 116 -5.89 -9.42 14.67
N GLU A 117 -6.68 -8.39 14.39
CA GLU A 117 -7.69 -8.37 13.33
C GLU A 117 -7.16 -7.81 12.00
N LEU A 118 -5.92 -7.29 11.95
CA LEU A 118 -5.39 -6.62 10.77
C LEU A 118 -5.22 -7.61 9.61
N SER A 119 -5.90 -7.35 8.50
CA SER A 119 -5.79 -8.10 7.25
C SER A 119 -4.91 -7.41 6.23
N ASP A 120 -4.95 -6.08 6.17
CA ASP A 120 -4.32 -5.28 5.13
C ASP A 120 -3.35 -4.26 5.74
N LEU A 121 -2.04 -4.45 5.53
CA LEU A 121 -1.01 -3.51 5.97
C LEU A 121 -0.24 -2.93 4.79
N TYR A 122 -0.46 -1.64 4.53
CA TYR A 122 0.18 -0.88 3.44
C TYR A 122 1.05 0.24 3.99
N LEU A 123 2.35 0.00 4.01
CA LEU A 123 3.38 0.96 4.41
C LEU A 123 4.36 1.29 3.26
N ASN A 124 4.08 0.81 2.06
CA ASN A 124 4.95 0.95 0.90
C ASN A 124 5.10 2.41 0.44
N ILE A 125 6.24 2.72 -0.20
CA ILE A 125 6.55 4.06 -0.73
C ILE A 125 6.52 5.09 0.40
N ASN A 126 7.46 4.90 1.33
CA ASN A 126 7.76 5.73 2.48
C ASN A 126 9.29 5.70 2.71
N ASN A 127 9.74 6.17 3.87
CA ASN A 127 11.12 6.22 4.30
C ASN A 127 11.36 5.35 5.55
N PHE A 128 10.58 4.28 5.76
CA PHE A 128 10.78 3.37 6.89
C PHE A 128 12.15 2.69 6.81
N SER A 129 12.83 2.58 7.95
CA SER A 129 14.19 2.03 8.10
C SER A 129 14.23 0.93 9.17
N GLY A 130 15.39 0.32 9.38
CA GLY A 130 15.55 -0.76 10.36
C GLY A 130 15.04 -2.10 9.85
N GLU A 131 14.94 -3.08 10.74
CA GLU A 131 14.54 -4.44 10.39
C GLU A 131 13.02 -4.61 10.32
N ILE A 132 12.56 -5.62 9.58
CA ILE A 132 11.16 -6.05 9.62
C ILE A 132 10.92 -6.74 10.97
N PRO A 133 10.00 -6.28 11.83
CA PRO A 133 9.75 -6.92 13.12
C PRO A 133 9.29 -8.37 12.96
N SER A 134 9.98 -9.31 13.61
CA SER A 134 9.65 -10.74 13.57
C SER A 134 8.26 -11.03 14.14
N GLU A 135 7.78 -10.17 15.05
CA GLU A 135 6.48 -10.22 15.70
C GLU A 135 5.31 -10.06 14.71
N ILE A 136 5.54 -9.52 13.51
CA ILE A 136 4.53 -9.51 12.44
C ILE A 136 4.08 -10.95 12.12
N GLY A 137 4.94 -11.95 12.31
CA GLY A 137 4.58 -13.37 12.20
C GLY A 137 3.48 -13.84 13.17
N ASN A 138 3.10 -13.04 14.17
CA ASN A 138 2.00 -13.36 15.08
C ASN A 138 0.63 -12.90 14.56
N MET A 139 0.57 -12.10 13.49
CA MET A 139 -0.65 -11.47 12.98
C MET A 139 -1.47 -12.43 12.12
N GLN A 140 -2.13 -13.41 12.73
CA GLN A 140 -2.81 -14.53 12.02
C GLN A 140 -3.94 -14.14 11.05
N SER A 141 -4.42 -12.89 11.12
CA SER A 141 -5.42 -12.35 10.20
C SER A 141 -4.81 -11.72 8.96
N LEU A 142 -3.49 -11.50 8.93
CA LEU A 142 -2.80 -10.74 7.88
C LEU A 142 -2.85 -11.48 6.54
N GLN A 143 -3.32 -10.76 5.53
CA GLN A 143 -3.50 -11.25 4.16
C GLN A 143 -2.59 -10.52 3.16
N VAL A 144 -2.38 -9.22 3.37
CA VAL A 144 -1.47 -8.41 2.57
C VAL A 144 -0.46 -7.71 3.46
N LEU A 145 0.81 -7.88 3.11
CA LEU A 145 1.92 -7.13 3.67
C LEU A 145 2.68 -6.40 2.56
N GLN A 146 2.49 -5.08 2.48
CA GLN A 146 3.12 -4.20 1.49
C GLN A 146 4.11 -3.26 2.16
N LEU A 147 5.39 -3.63 2.09
CA LEU A 147 6.52 -2.85 2.66
C LEU A 147 7.51 -2.37 1.58
N SER A 148 7.14 -2.50 0.30
CA SER A 148 7.99 -2.15 -0.83
C SER A 148 8.38 -0.67 -0.88
N HIS A 149 9.50 -0.36 -1.53
CA HIS A 149 10.01 1.01 -1.69
C HIS A 149 10.17 1.74 -0.34
N ASN A 150 10.94 1.15 0.56
CA ASN A 150 11.37 1.74 1.82
C ASN A 150 12.90 1.61 1.94
N GLN A 151 13.44 1.81 3.14
CA GLN A 151 14.86 1.68 3.49
C GLN A 151 15.07 0.54 4.50
N LEU A 152 14.25 -0.51 4.44
CA LEU A 152 14.31 -1.63 5.38
C LEU A 152 15.58 -2.46 5.17
N THR A 153 16.19 -2.88 6.26
CA THR A 153 17.48 -3.60 6.33
C THR A 153 17.32 -4.94 7.05
N GLY A 154 18.41 -5.70 7.17
CA GLY A 154 18.42 -6.98 7.89
C GLY A 154 17.78 -8.12 7.08
N SER A 155 17.64 -9.28 7.71
CA SER A 155 17.08 -10.47 7.08
C SER A 155 15.55 -10.48 7.09
N ILE A 156 14.95 -11.13 6.09
CA ILE A 156 13.51 -11.42 6.10
C ILE A 156 13.20 -12.40 7.25
N PRO A 157 12.35 -12.05 8.23
CA PRO A 157 12.07 -12.93 9.37
C PRO A 157 11.40 -14.24 8.93
N THR A 158 11.92 -15.37 9.39
CA THR A 158 11.36 -16.70 9.06
C THR A 158 9.95 -16.89 9.65
N GLN A 159 9.63 -16.15 10.71
CA GLN A 159 8.32 -16.09 11.37
C GLN A 159 7.22 -15.63 10.42
N LEU A 160 7.51 -14.86 9.36
CA LEU A 160 6.51 -14.50 8.36
C LEU A 160 5.91 -15.74 7.66
N GLY A 161 6.62 -16.88 7.64
CA GLY A 161 6.12 -18.16 7.15
C GLY A 161 4.98 -18.78 7.96
N SER A 162 4.71 -18.30 9.18
CA SER A 162 3.58 -18.78 10.00
C SER A 162 2.23 -18.17 9.59
N LEU A 163 2.24 -17.11 8.76
CA LEU A 163 1.05 -16.34 8.39
C LEU A 163 0.19 -17.11 7.39
N ARG A 164 -0.70 -17.96 7.90
CA ARG A 164 -1.49 -18.92 7.10
C ARG A 164 -2.52 -18.28 6.16
N LYS A 165 -2.80 -16.98 6.30
CA LYS A 165 -3.73 -16.22 5.45
C LYS A 165 -3.03 -15.26 4.49
N LEU A 166 -1.70 -15.22 4.48
CA LEU A 166 -0.93 -14.24 3.69
C LEU A 166 -0.98 -14.61 2.21
N ASN A 167 -1.65 -13.78 1.42
CA ASN A 167 -1.78 -13.94 -0.03
C ASN A 167 -0.71 -13.14 -0.77
N VAL A 168 -0.40 -11.93 -0.28
CA VAL A 168 0.58 -11.02 -0.91
C VAL A 168 1.65 -10.60 0.07
N LEU A 169 2.89 -10.89 -0.30
CA LEU A 169 4.07 -10.35 0.36
C LEU A 169 4.92 -9.57 -0.66
N ALA A 170 5.02 -8.26 -0.44
CA ALA A 170 5.75 -7.35 -1.32
C ALA A 170 6.80 -6.56 -0.52
N LEU A 171 8.05 -6.92 -0.74
CA LEU A 171 9.23 -6.38 -0.05
C LEU A 171 10.23 -5.73 -1.03
N GLN A 172 9.86 -5.56 -2.30
CA GLN A 172 10.76 -5.09 -3.34
C GLN A 172 11.28 -3.68 -3.10
N SER A 173 12.46 -3.37 -3.64
CA SER A 173 13.11 -2.06 -3.50
C SER A 173 13.32 -1.65 -2.04
N ASN A 174 14.05 -2.49 -1.31
CA ASN A 174 14.55 -2.23 0.04
C ASN A 174 16.07 -2.53 0.09
N GLN A 175 16.65 -2.63 1.29
CA GLN A 175 18.05 -2.98 1.51
C GLN A 175 18.17 -4.33 2.26
N LEU A 176 17.21 -5.23 2.06
CA LEU A 176 17.13 -6.51 2.77
C LEU A 176 18.29 -7.42 2.37
N THR A 177 18.80 -8.18 3.34
CA THR A 177 19.91 -9.14 3.19
C THR A 177 19.47 -10.53 3.66
N GLY A 178 20.38 -11.50 3.68
CA GLY A 178 20.09 -12.86 4.13
C GLY A 178 19.49 -13.75 3.04
N ALA A 179 19.15 -14.99 3.44
CA ALA A 179 18.54 -15.98 2.57
C ALA A 179 17.01 -15.83 2.54
N ILE A 180 16.39 -16.28 1.44
CA ILE A 180 14.93 -16.34 1.32
C ILE A 180 14.41 -17.43 2.28
N PRO A 181 13.47 -17.12 3.19
CA PRO A 181 12.90 -18.11 4.09
C PRO A 181 12.18 -19.24 3.35
N ALA A 182 12.62 -20.49 3.55
CA ALA A 182 11.96 -21.66 3.00
C ALA A 182 10.54 -21.86 3.57
N SER A 183 10.23 -21.26 4.72
CA SER A 183 8.91 -21.28 5.36
C SER A 183 7.81 -20.61 4.52
N PHE A 184 8.17 -19.75 3.55
CA PHE A 184 7.19 -19.21 2.60
C PHE A 184 6.52 -20.28 1.72
N GLY A 185 7.20 -21.40 1.47
CA GLY A 185 6.59 -22.55 0.81
C GLY A 185 5.46 -23.22 1.60
N GLU A 186 5.36 -22.94 2.90
CA GLU A 186 4.34 -23.50 3.79
C GLU A 186 3.05 -22.67 3.83
N ILE A 187 3.06 -21.47 3.21
CA ILE A 187 1.90 -20.60 3.12
C ILE A 187 1.06 -21.04 1.91
N ARG A 188 0.01 -21.83 2.16
CA ARG A 188 -0.78 -22.47 1.10
C ARG A 188 -1.58 -21.49 0.22
N VAL A 189 -1.85 -20.29 0.73
CA VAL A 189 -2.62 -19.26 0.05
C VAL A 189 -1.77 -18.14 -0.55
N LEU A 190 -0.44 -18.25 -0.46
CA LEU A 190 0.46 -17.23 -1.02
C LEU A 190 0.36 -17.24 -2.54
N MET A 191 -0.07 -16.11 -3.10
CA MET A 191 -0.27 -15.90 -4.54
C MET A 191 0.84 -15.05 -5.14
N ARG A 192 1.34 -14.06 -4.40
CA ARG A 192 2.42 -13.18 -4.83
C ARG A 192 3.52 -13.03 -3.79
N LEU A 193 4.75 -13.29 -4.22
CA LEU A 193 5.97 -13.01 -3.48
C LEU A 193 6.91 -12.13 -4.33
N ASP A 194 7.06 -10.86 -3.95
CA ASP A 194 7.96 -9.93 -4.62
C ASP A 194 9.10 -9.49 -3.69
N LEU A 195 10.30 -9.96 -4.00
CA LEU A 195 11.55 -9.74 -3.26
C LEU A 195 12.58 -9.00 -4.11
N SER A 196 12.18 -8.49 -5.27
CA SER A 196 13.12 -7.92 -6.24
C SER A 196 13.79 -6.63 -5.75
N PHE A 197 14.95 -6.29 -6.31
CA PHE A 197 15.71 -5.09 -5.94
C PHE A 197 16.02 -5.03 -4.44
N ASN A 198 16.75 -6.05 -3.97
CA ASN A 198 17.29 -6.15 -2.61
C ASN A 198 18.73 -6.71 -2.68
N ASN A 199 19.32 -7.06 -1.54
CA ASN A 199 20.64 -7.67 -1.42
C ASN A 199 20.55 -9.11 -0.89
N LEU A 200 19.49 -9.84 -1.27
CA LEU A 200 19.27 -11.22 -0.83
C LEU A 200 20.27 -12.16 -1.50
N PHE A 201 20.79 -13.12 -0.74
CA PHE A 201 21.82 -14.07 -1.19
C PHE A 201 21.45 -15.53 -0.88
N GLY A 202 22.24 -16.46 -1.40
CA GLY A 202 21.98 -17.89 -1.26
C GLY A 202 21.00 -18.41 -2.32
N SER A 203 20.52 -19.63 -2.11
CA SER A 203 19.68 -20.34 -3.08
C SER A 203 18.20 -19.99 -2.96
N ILE A 204 17.48 -20.18 -4.08
CA ILE A 204 16.01 -20.12 -4.09
C ILE A 204 15.48 -21.41 -3.46
N PRO A 205 14.74 -21.36 -2.33
CA PRO A 205 14.27 -22.56 -1.65
C PRO A 205 13.34 -23.38 -2.54
N THR A 206 13.60 -24.69 -2.63
CA THR A 206 12.75 -25.63 -3.39
C THR A 206 11.30 -25.64 -2.88
N LYS A 207 11.11 -25.44 -1.56
CA LYS A 207 9.79 -25.35 -0.92
C LYS A 207 8.88 -24.27 -1.53
N LEU A 208 9.42 -23.22 -2.15
CA LEU A 208 8.58 -22.20 -2.82
C LEU A 208 7.75 -22.80 -3.97
N ALA A 209 8.23 -23.88 -4.59
CA ALA A 209 7.45 -24.59 -5.59
C ALA A 209 6.22 -25.30 -5.00
N ASP A 210 6.23 -25.62 -3.70
CA ASP A 210 5.17 -26.36 -2.99
C ASP A 210 3.97 -25.48 -2.59
N ALA A 211 4.07 -24.15 -2.71
CA ALA A 211 2.99 -23.21 -2.42
C ALA A 211 1.96 -23.21 -3.56
N PRO A 212 0.82 -23.93 -3.44
CA PRO A 212 0.01 -24.33 -4.60
C PRO A 212 -0.64 -23.16 -5.35
N LEU A 213 -0.94 -22.06 -4.67
CA LEU A 213 -1.55 -20.87 -5.25
C LEU A 213 -0.54 -19.82 -5.71
N LEU A 214 0.77 -20.07 -5.56
CA LEU A 214 1.78 -19.09 -5.98
C LEU A 214 1.70 -18.92 -7.49
N GLU A 215 1.45 -17.69 -7.91
CA GLU A 215 1.36 -17.26 -9.31
C GLU A 215 2.56 -16.41 -9.68
N VAL A 216 2.96 -15.49 -8.80
CA VAL A 216 4.07 -14.56 -9.05
C VAL A 216 5.17 -14.73 -8.02
N LEU A 217 6.37 -15.04 -8.49
CA LEU A 217 7.61 -15.03 -7.72
C LEU A 217 8.61 -14.11 -8.42
N ASN A 218 8.89 -12.95 -7.83
CA ASN A 218 9.85 -12.02 -8.38
C ASN A 218 11.05 -11.84 -7.44
N VAL A 219 12.21 -12.29 -7.89
CA VAL A 219 13.49 -12.22 -7.18
C VAL A 219 14.57 -11.49 -7.98
N ARG A 220 14.17 -10.76 -9.04
CA ARG A 220 15.09 -10.00 -9.90
C ARG A 220 15.96 -9.03 -9.11
N ASN A 221 17.17 -8.75 -9.59
CA ASN A 221 18.08 -7.77 -9.00
C ASN A 221 18.37 -8.07 -7.51
N ASN A 222 19.02 -9.21 -7.26
CA ASN A 222 19.55 -9.63 -5.97
C ASN A 222 20.95 -10.25 -6.19
N THR A 223 21.52 -10.87 -5.16
CA THR A 223 22.79 -11.60 -5.22
C THR A 223 22.59 -13.11 -5.03
N LEU A 224 21.45 -13.63 -5.49
CA LEU A 224 21.09 -15.05 -5.36
C LEU A 224 22.01 -15.95 -6.19
N SER A 225 22.22 -17.16 -5.70
CA SER A 225 23.15 -18.13 -6.27
C SER A 225 22.64 -19.57 -6.24
N GLY A 226 23.27 -20.44 -7.03
CA GLY A 226 22.97 -21.87 -7.06
C GLY A 226 21.87 -22.24 -8.05
N ASN A 227 21.50 -23.53 -8.03
CA ASN A 227 20.56 -24.10 -8.98
C ASN A 227 19.12 -23.62 -8.72
N VAL A 228 18.48 -23.11 -9.77
CA VAL A 228 17.06 -22.75 -9.76
C VAL A 228 16.20 -24.02 -9.74
N PRO A 229 15.31 -24.20 -8.75
CA PRO A 229 14.45 -25.39 -8.68
C PRO A 229 13.60 -25.57 -9.94
N LEU A 230 13.75 -26.70 -10.63
CA LEU A 230 13.01 -27.02 -11.86
C LEU A 230 11.49 -26.94 -11.69
N ALA A 231 10.99 -27.26 -10.50
CA ALA A 231 9.57 -27.21 -10.16
C ALA A 231 8.97 -25.78 -10.26
N LEU A 232 9.80 -24.73 -10.20
CA LEU A 232 9.34 -23.34 -10.39
C LEU A 232 8.95 -23.04 -11.84
N LYS A 233 9.22 -23.92 -12.82
CA LYS A 233 8.70 -23.77 -14.20
C LYS A 233 7.17 -23.77 -14.27
N ARG A 234 6.46 -24.24 -13.23
CA ARG A 234 5.01 -24.10 -13.17
C ARG A 234 4.55 -22.64 -13.16
N LEU A 235 5.41 -21.72 -12.72
CA LEU A 235 5.15 -20.28 -12.63
C LEU A 235 5.48 -19.59 -13.97
N VAL A 236 4.79 -20.00 -15.05
CA VAL A 236 5.09 -19.66 -16.46
C VAL A 236 5.59 -18.21 -16.65
N ASP A 237 4.68 -17.24 -16.76
CA ASP A 237 5.04 -15.81 -16.91
C ASP A 237 5.25 -15.11 -15.57
N GLY A 238 5.09 -15.83 -14.46
CA GLY A 238 5.08 -15.29 -13.11
C GLY A 238 6.40 -15.41 -12.36
N PHE A 239 7.36 -16.19 -12.87
CA PHE A 239 8.69 -16.30 -12.27
C PHE A 239 9.69 -15.35 -12.94
N HIS A 240 10.26 -14.46 -12.13
CA HIS A 240 11.17 -13.42 -12.54
C HIS A 240 12.43 -13.49 -11.71
N TYR A 241 13.58 -13.76 -12.33
CA TYR A 241 14.84 -14.10 -11.65
C TYR A 241 16.09 -13.44 -12.25
N GLU A 242 15.90 -12.62 -13.28
CA GLU A 242 16.94 -11.90 -14.01
C GLU A 242 17.80 -11.02 -13.09
N ASN A 243 19.03 -10.73 -13.53
CA ASN A 243 20.01 -9.94 -12.78
C ASN A 243 20.38 -10.55 -11.42
N ASN A 244 20.54 -11.88 -11.38
CA ASN A 244 21.18 -12.63 -10.32
C ASN A 244 22.32 -13.47 -10.94
N PRO A 245 23.56 -12.98 -10.98
CA PRO A 245 24.64 -13.62 -11.75
C PRO A 245 25.08 -14.98 -11.19
N GLY A 246 24.77 -15.27 -9.92
CA GLY A 246 25.08 -16.55 -9.28
C GLY A 246 24.09 -17.66 -9.61
N LEU A 247 22.93 -17.36 -10.21
CA LEU A 247 21.92 -18.37 -10.54
C LEU A 247 22.31 -19.15 -11.78
N CYS A 248 22.02 -20.44 -11.75
CA CYS A 248 22.14 -21.36 -12.87
C CYS A 248 20.92 -22.29 -12.89
N GLY A 249 20.66 -22.96 -14.01
CA GLY A 249 19.59 -23.97 -14.05
C GLY A 249 19.12 -24.29 -15.45
N ASP A 250 18.95 -25.58 -15.74
CA ASP A 250 18.62 -26.04 -17.08
C ASP A 250 17.16 -25.77 -17.47
N GLY A 251 17.00 -25.21 -18.68
CA GLY A 251 15.72 -24.89 -19.30
C GLY A 251 15.00 -23.69 -18.68
N PHE A 252 15.72 -22.81 -17.98
CA PHE A 252 15.29 -21.45 -17.69
C PHE A 252 15.98 -20.51 -18.69
N PRO A 253 15.22 -19.67 -19.43
CA PRO A 253 15.83 -18.68 -20.32
C PRO A 253 16.85 -17.80 -19.59
N SER A 254 17.94 -17.45 -20.29
CA SER A 254 18.99 -16.56 -19.77
C SER A 254 19.86 -17.11 -18.63
N LEU A 255 19.63 -18.34 -18.16
CA LEU A 255 20.53 -19.00 -17.20
C LEU A 255 21.48 -19.97 -17.90
N ARG A 256 22.71 -20.05 -17.39
CA ARG A 256 23.66 -21.11 -17.76
C ARG A 256 23.31 -22.42 -17.05
N SER A 257 23.76 -23.53 -17.62
CA SER A 257 23.76 -24.82 -16.91
C SER A 257 24.63 -24.76 -15.64
N CYS A 258 24.23 -25.51 -14.62
CA CYS A 258 24.96 -25.59 -13.37
C CYS A 258 26.16 -26.53 -13.49
N ASN A 259 27.28 -26.12 -12.90
CA ASN A 259 28.50 -26.92 -12.79
C ASN A 259 28.60 -27.54 -11.38
N ALA A 260 29.58 -28.42 -11.15
CA ALA A 260 29.77 -29.09 -9.86
C ALA A 260 29.96 -28.12 -8.67
N LEU A 261 30.47 -26.90 -8.91
CA LEU A 261 30.65 -25.83 -7.92
C LEU A 261 29.33 -25.13 -7.54
N ASP A 262 28.28 -25.26 -8.36
CA ASP A 262 26.98 -24.62 -8.12
C ASP A 262 26.00 -25.54 -7.35
N ASN A 263 26.34 -26.83 -7.22
CA ASN A 263 25.56 -27.83 -6.48
C ASN A 263 25.85 -27.77 -4.98
N VAL A 264 25.55 -26.63 -4.37
CA VAL A 264 25.62 -26.45 -2.92
C VAL A 264 24.26 -26.78 -2.29
N ASN A 265 24.28 -27.45 -1.14
CA ASN A 265 23.10 -27.94 -0.40
C ASN A 265 22.02 -26.84 -0.24
N PRO A 266 20.79 -27.03 -0.77
CA PRO A 266 19.73 -26.02 -0.77
C PRO A 266 19.21 -25.61 0.62
N ASN A 267 19.61 -26.31 1.68
CA ASN A 267 19.19 -26.04 3.06
C ASN A 267 20.31 -25.49 3.97
N ARG A 268 21.49 -25.16 3.44
CA ARG A 268 22.61 -24.60 4.22
C ARG A 268 22.85 -23.14 3.81
N PRO A 269 22.71 -22.16 4.72
CA PRO A 269 23.17 -20.80 4.45
C PRO A 269 24.70 -20.81 4.48
N GLU A 270 25.34 -20.73 3.32
CA GLU A 270 26.79 -20.52 3.27
C GLU A 270 27.11 -19.02 3.33
N PRO A 271 28.16 -18.63 4.09
CA PRO A 271 28.68 -17.28 4.07
C PRO A 271 29.29 -17.00 2.69
N TYR A 272 29.25 -15.71 2.35
CA TYR A 272 29.83 -15.09 1.17
C TYR A 272 31.12 -15.76 0.64
N GLY A 273 31.20 -15.88 -0.69
CA GLY A 273 32.23 -16.59 -1.43
C GLY A 273 33.67 -16.19 -1.12
N GLY A 274 34.57 -17.10 -1.48
CA GLY A 274 35.98 -17.07 -1.16
C GLY A 274 36.70 -15.79 -1.61
N ASP A 275 37.20 -15.07 -0.64
CA ASP A 275 38.60 -14.65 -0.63
C ASP A 275 39.15 -14.92 0.77
N SER A 276 39.88 -16.02 0.90
CA SER A 276 40.51 -16.42 2.14
C SER A 276 41.67 -15.47 2.43
N THR A 277 41.42 -14.39 3.18
CA THR A 277 42.26 -13.93 4.31
C THR A 277 41.70 -12.66 4.95
N ARG A 278 41.41 -12.75 6.25
CA ARG A 278 41.20 -11.66 7.25
C ARG A 278 39.86 -10.92 7.25
N VAL A 279 38.82 -11.51 7.85
CA VAL A 279 37.85 -10.80 8.73
C VAL A 279 37.37 -11.77 9.83
N PRO A 280 37.22 -11.35 11.11
CA PRO A 280 36.86 -12.24 12.20
C PRO A 280 35.37 -12.60 12.17
N THR A 281 35.07 -13.90 12.30
CA THR A 281 33.75 -14.45 12.59
C THR A 281 33.20 -13.87 13.89
N ARG A 282 32.24 -12.95 13.79
CA ARG A 282 31.26 -12.68 14.84
C ARG A 282 29.86 -12.64 14.23
N ASP A 283 29.00 -13.42 14.88
CA ASP A 283 27.53 -13.39 14.86
C ASP A 283 26.83 -14.10 13.68
N ILE A 284 26.97 -15.42 13.67
CA ILE A 284 25.98 -16.36 13.12
C ILE A 284 24.96 -16.63 14.26
N PRO A 285 23.66 -16.35 14.12
CA PRO A 285 22.67 -16.76 15.11
C PRO A 285 22.38 -18.26 14.99
N GLU A 286 22.60 -19.01 16.06
CA GLU A 286 22.29 -20.43 16.20
C GLU A 286 20.77 -20.68 16.09
N THR A 287 20.35 -21.50 15.12
CA THR A 287 19.02 -22.11 15.09
C THR A 287 19.12 -23.60 14.78
N ALA A 288 19.51 -24.40 15.77
CA ALA A 288 19.11 -25.81 15.92
C ALA A 288 19.54 -26.32 17.31
N ASN A 289 18.56 -26.64 18.17
CA ASN A 289 18.79 -27.37 19.41
C ASN A 289 19.43 -28.74 19.13
N LEU A 290 20.64 -28.98 19.62
CA LEU A 290 21.16 -30.31 19.93
C LEU A 290 21.88 -30.25 21.28
N ASN A 291 21.33 -30.97 22.26
CA ASN A 291 21.95 -31.25 23.55
C ASN A 291 23.27 -32.01 23.30
N LEU A 292 24.41 -31.35 23.51
CA LEU A 292 25.72 -31.99 23.49
C LEU A 292 26.46 -31.66 24.79
N ASN A 293 26.53 -32.67 25.66
CA ASN A 293 27.39 -32.69 26.83
C ASN A 293 28.85 -32.54 26.39
N CYS A 294 29.50 -31.45 26.82
CA CYS A 294 30.94 -31.31 26.71
C CYS A 294 31.60 -31.76 28.02
N THR A 295 32.22 -32.94 27.99
CA THR A 295 33.26 -33.34 28.94
C THR A 295 34.64 -33.03 28.37
N ASN A 296 35.45 -32.37 29.19
CA ASN A 296 36.91 -32.21 29.13
C ASN A 296 37.53 -31.33 28.02
N GLY A 297 38.00 -30.15 28.47
CA GLY A 297 39.43 -29.80 28.32
C GLY A 297 39.80 -28.75 27.27
N HIS A 298 40.24 -27.58 27.76
CA HIS A 298 41.09 -26.56 27.14
C HIS A 298 40.45 -25.48 26.23
N CYS A 299 40.11 -24.34 26.85
CA CYS A 299 40.07 -23.02 26.19
C CYS A 299 41.26 -22.16 26.64
N SER A 300 42.06 -21.68 25.68
CA SER A 300 43.24 -20.83 25.91
C SER A 300 42.96 -19.38 25.47
N LYS A 301 43.35 -18.41 26.31
CA LYS A 301 43.22 -16.95 26.09
C LYS A 301 44.42 -16.36 25.31
N SER A 302 44.18 -15.31 24.53
CA SER A 302 45.07 -14.15 24.25
C SER A 302 44.39 -13.24 23.20
N SER A 303 44.55 -11.92 23.05
CA SER A 303 45.23 -10.81 23.73
C SER A 303 44.58 -9.49 23.21
N LYS A 304 44.74 -8.39 23.95
CA LYS A 304 44.23 -7.04 23.60
C LYS A 304 45.26 -6.22 22.81
N THR A 305 44.82 -5.41 21.85
CA THR A 305 45.52 -4.22 21.33
C THR A 305 44.52 -3.06 21.10
N SER A 306 44.98 -1.81 21.25
CA SER A 306 44.14 -0.60 21.45
C SER A 306 43.74 0.14 20.15
N PRO A 307 42.66 0.96 20.15
CA PRO A 307 42.25 1.75 18.99
C PRO A 307 42.44 3.25 19.23
N ALA A 308 43.21 3.95 18.38
CA ALA A 308 43.15 5.42 18.32
C ALA A 308 43.37 6.03 16.93
N SER A 309 43.73 5.25 15.90
CA SER A 309 44.13 5.80 14.60
C SER A 309 43.19 5.47 13.43
N VAL A 310 42.19 4.60 13.63
CA VAL A 310 41.31 4.11 12.55
C VAL A 310 39.96 4.85 12.52
N ALA A 311 39.51 5.43 13.64
CA ALA A 311 38.20 6.05 13.74
C ALA A 311 38.07 7.36 12.95
N VAL A 312 39.15 8.14 12.80
CA VAL A 312 39.09 9.47 12.15
C VAL A 312 39.03 9.35 10.62
N GLY A 313 39.71 8.36 10.04
CA GLY A 313 39.71 8.16 8.58
C GLY A 313 38.37 7.71 8.02
N VAL A 314 37.63 6.86 8.76
CA VAL A 314 36.34 6.32 8.31
C VAL A 314 35.23 7.38 8.33
N VAL A 315 35.28 8.32 9.28
CA VAL A 315 34.28 9.40 9.40
C VAL A 315 34.41 10.43 8.29
N VAL A 316 35.64 10.75 7.85
CA VAL A 316 35.84 11.74 6.77
C VAL A 316 35.39 11.19 5.42
N VAL A 317 35.65 9.91 5.15
CA VAL A 317 35.25 9.27 3.87
C VAL A 317 33.73 9.09 3.79
N SER A 318 33.06 8.75 4.89
CA SER A 318 31.60 8.56 4.91
C SER A 318 30.84 9.88 4.70
N VAL A 319 31.36 11.01 5.21
CA VAL A 319 30.75 12.33 5.00
C VAL A 319 30.87 12.79 3.53
N ILE A 320 32.00 12.53 2.88
CA ILE A 320 32.22 12.91 1.48
C ILE A 320 31.32 12.10 0.54
N VAL A 321 31.20 10.79 0.75
CA VAL A 321 30.32 9.92 -0.06
C VAL A 321 28.85 10.30 0.12
N SER A 322 28.44 10.63 1.34
CA SER A 322 27.06 11.06 1.63
C SER A 322 26.74 12.41 0.96
N ALA A 323 27.68 13.36 0.94
CA ALA A 323 27.48 14.65 0.27
C ALA A 323 27.34 14.50 -1.26
N ILE A 324 28.12 13.62 -1.89
CA ILE A 324 28.02 13.33 -3.33
C ILE A 324 26.69 12.63 -3.65
N GLY A 325 26.23 11.71 -2.80
CA GLY A 325 24.91 11.07 -2.92
C GLY A 325 23.76 12.08 -2.87
N ILE A 326 23.81 13.05 -1.96
CA ILE A 326 22.77 14.09 -1.83
C ILE A 326 22.79 15.05 -3.03
N LEU A 327 23.97 15.43 -3.53
CA LEU A 327 24.09 16.31 -4.70
C LEU A 327 23.58 15.63 -5.99
N THR A 328 23.90 14.35 -6.19
CA THR A 328 23.40 13.59 -7.35
C THR A 328 21.89 13.34 -7.26
N PHE A 329 21.36 13.06 -6.06
CA PHE A 329 19.92 12.92 -5.84
C PHE A 329 19.14 14.22 -6.06
N THR A 330 19.65 15.36 -5.60
CA THR A 330 19.00 16.66 -5.81
C THR A 330 19.06 17.11 -7.28
N GLN A 331 20.14 16.82 -8.00
CA GLN A 331 20.23 17.07 -9.45
C GLN A 331 19.30 16.16 -10.26
N TYR A 332 19.17 14.89 -9.88
CA TYR A 332 18.21 13.95 -10.49
C TYR A 332 16.76 14.40 -10.27
N ARG A 333 16.43 14.80 -9.03
CA ARG A 333 15.09 15.31 -8.67
C ARG A 333 14.75 16.61 -9.42
N ARG A 334 15.72 17.52 -9.59
CA ARG A 334 15.57 18.74 -10.42
C ARG A 334 15.38 18.44 -11.91
N ARG A 335 16.06 17.42 -12.47
CA ARG A 335 15.84 16.97 -13.85
C ARG A 335 14.45 16.36 -14.07
N LYS A 336 13.95 15.59 -13.09
CA LYS A 336 12.60 14.99 -13.16
C LYS A 336 11.49 16.04 -13.02
N GLN A 337 11.72 17.12 -12.29
CA GLN A 337 10.79 18.27 -12.23
C GLN A 337 10.79 19.12 -13.52
N LYS A 338 11.93 19.24 -14.22
CA LYS A 338 12.02 19.94 -15.51
C LYS A 338 11.37 19.19 -16.68
N LEU A 339 11.29 17.85 -16.64
CA LEU A 339 10.56 17.08 -17.65
C LEU A 339 9.02 17.26 -17.57
N GLY A 340 8.49 17.75 -16.44
CA GLY A 340 7.07 18.03 -16.27
C GLY A 340 6.63 19.43 -16.76
N SER A 341 7.57 20.31 -17.14
CA SER A 341 7.26 21.69 -17.54
C SER A 341 7.61 22.01 -19.00
N ALA A 342 7.98 21.00 -19.80
CA ALA A 342 8.44 21.18 -21.18
C ALA A 342 7.49 20.59 -22.24
N PHE A 343 6.26 20.23 -21.86
CA PHE A 343 5.18 19.88 -22.78
C PHE A 343 4.05 20.90 -22.65
N ASP A 344 4.38 22.14 -23.00
CA ASP A 344 3.40 23.14 -23.42
C ASP A 344 3.94 23.77 -24.71
N ILE A 345 3.03 24.00 -25.66
CA ILE A 345 3.21 24.59 -27.01
C ILE A 345 3.57 23.57 -28.13
N SER A 346 2.55 22.96 -28.73
CA SER A 346 2.11 23.37 -30.08
C SER A 346 0.76 22.74 -30.45
N ASP A 347 -0.31 23.53 -30.36
CA ASP A 347 -1.56 23.25 -31.07
C ASP A 347 -1.42 23.79 -32.50
N SER A 348 -1.59 22.92 -33.51
CA SER A 348 -2.23 23.32 -34.76
C SER A 348 -2.60 22.12 -35.65
N HIS A 349 -3.88 22.14 -36.03
CA HIS A 349 -4.54 21.55 -37.20
C HIS A 349 -4.97 20.07 -37.26
N LEU A 350 -6.30 19.93 -37.09
CA LEU A 350 -7.27 18.97 -37.64
C LEU A 350 -6.81 17.99 -38.74
N GLY A 351 -7.27 16.75 -38.58
CA GLY A 351 -7.54 15.81 -39.67
C GLY A 351 -8.49 14.70 -39.20
N ASN A 352 -9.75 14.79 -39.61
CA ASN A 352 -10.78 13.77 -39.44
C ASN A 352 -10.45 12.57 -40.35
N ASP A 353 -10.51 11.33 -39.83
CA ASP A 353 -11.22 10.21 -40.43
C ASP A 353 -10.91 8.87 -39.73
N GLN A 354 -11.99 8.10 -39.54
CA GLN A 354 -12.10 6.66 -39.26
C GLN A 354 -10.81 5.85 -39.07
N ALA A 355 -10.61 5.30 -37.87
CA ALA A 355 -10.01 3.98 -37.70
C ALA A 355 -10.29 3.38 -36.32
N ASN A 356 -11.11 2.34 -36.33
CA ASN A 356 -10.97 1.07 -35.63
C ASN A 356 -10.80 1.00 -34.11
N GLU A 357 -11.69 0.19 -33.53
CA GLU A 357 -11.52 -0.60 -32.31
C GLU A 357 -10.06 -1.01 -32.07
N VAL A 358 -9.35 -0.27 -31.21
CA VAL A 358 -8.09 -0.74 -30.65
C VAL A 358 -8.42 -1.61 -29.44
N ILE A 359 -8.44 -2.90 -29.73
CA ILE A 359 -8.34 -4.01 -28.78
C ILE A 359 -7.25 -3.69 -27.74
N ARG A 360 -7.64 -3.59 -26.47
CA ARG A 360 -6.72 -3.44 -25.33
C ARG A 360 -5.94 -4.74 -25.13
N LYS A 361 -4.85 -4.92 -25.88
CA LYS A 361 -3.87 -5.99 -25.63
C LYS A 361 -3.00 -5.61 -24.44
N ASN A 362 -3.04 -6.50 -23.44
CA ASN A 362 -2.06 -6.75 -22.39
C ASN A 362 -1.49 -5.52 -21.68
N GLY A 363 -2.12 -5.16 -20.55
CA GLY A 363 -1.42 -4.42 -19.50
C GLY A 363 -0.19 -5.20 -19.05
N SER A 364 0.89 -4.49 -18.70
CA SER A 364 2.17 -5.07 -18.31
C SER A 364 2.01 -6.17 -17.23
N PRO A 365 2.71 -7.31 -17.34
CA PRO A 365 2.58 -8.45 -16.43
C PRO A 365 3.07 -8.14 -14.99
N LEU A 366 3.64 -6.96 -14.75
CA LEU A 366 4.10 -6.50 -13.44
C LEU A 366 3.02 -5.82 -12.59
N VAL A 367 1.77 -5.71 -13.08
CA VAL A 367 0.71 -4.87 -12.47
C VAL A 367 -0.67 -5.57 -12.39
N SER A 368 -0.69 -6.90 -12.28
CA SER A 368 -1.93 -7.63 -11.98
C SER A 368 -2.12 -7.73 -10.46
N LEU A 369 -3.00 -6.86 -9.97
CA LEU A 369 -3.75 -6.85 -8.70
C LEU A 369 -3.55 -8.02 -7.73
N GLU A 370 -3.28 -7.66 -6.47
CA GLU A 370 -3.99 -8.23 -5.32
C GLU A 370 -3.95 -7.23 -4.15
N TYR A 371 -5.06 -6.50 -3.99
CA TYR A 371 -5.54 -6.16 -2.66
C TYR A 371 -6.37 -7.39 -2.28
N SER A 372 -6.00 -8.15 -1.25
CA SER A 372 -6.57 -9.47 -0.91
C SER A 372 -8.06 -9.43 -0.55
N ASN A 373 -8.65 -8.23 -0.47
CA ASN A 373 -10.09 -8.00 -0.35
C ASN A 373 -10.67 -7.22 -1.54
N GLY A 374 -10.09 -7.38 -2.73
CA GLY A 374 -10.69 -6.96 -3.99
C GLY A 374 -11.97 -7.74 -4.21
N TRP A 375 -13.02 -7.33 -3.51
CA TRP A 375 -14.37 -7.87 -3.61
C TRP A 375 -14.66 -8.19 -5.06
N ASP A 376 -14.96 -9.46 -5.31
CA ASP A 376 -15.61 -9.88 -6.53
C ASP A 376 -17.12 -9.76 -6.27
N PRO A 377 -17.78 -8.65 -6.68
CA PRO A 377 -19.23 -8.54 -6.61
C PRO A 377 -19.99 -9.68 -7.27
N LEU A 378 -19.29 -10.48 -8.10
CA LEU A 378 -19.83 -11.50 -8.97
C LEU A 378 -19.50 -12.92 -8.48
N ALA A 379 -18.78 -13.08 -7.35
CA ALA A 379 -18.48 -14.39 -6.76
C ALA A 379 -19.72 -15.02 -6.10
N GLU A 380 -20.68 -14.21 -5.64
CA GLU A 380 -22.00 -14.70 -5.25
C GLU A 380 -22.87 -14.77 -6.51
N GLY A 381 -23.01 -15.97 -7.09
CA GLY A 381 -23.71 -16.27 -8.35
C GLY A 381 -25.18 -15.87 -8.43
N ARG A 382 -25.48 -14.58 -8.33
CA ARG A 382 -26.80 -14.00 -8.60
C ARG A 382 -26.82 -13.49 -10.04
N ARG A 383 -27.74 -14.05 -10.83
CA ARG A 383 -28.02 -13.66 -12.21
C ARG A 383 -28.60 -12.24 -12.23
N PHE A 384 -27.75 -11.24 -12.35
CA PHE A 384 -28.16 -9.84 -12.54
C PHE A 384 -28.02 -9.42 -14.01
N GLY A 385 -28.82 -10.03 -14.90
CA GLY A 385 -29.20 -9.49 -16.22
C GLY A 385 -28.14 -9.08 -17.25
N VAL A 386 -26.85 -9.06 -16.92
CA VAL A 386 -25.73 -8.66 -17.78
C VAL A 386 -24.70 -9.80 -17.77
N PRO A 387 -24.11 -10.19 -18.93
CA PRO A 387 -23.10 -11.24 -18.96
C PRO A 387 -21.89 -10.86 -18.11
N GLN A 388 -21.44 -11.78 -17.24
CA GLN A 388 -20.31 -11.65 -16.31
C GLN A 388 -19.03 -11.14 -16.98
N GLU A 389 -18.84 -11.48 -18.26
CA GLU A 389 -17.73 -11.04 -19.11
C GLU A 389 -17.73 -9.53 -19.41
N VAL A 390 -18.89 -8.89 -19.45
CA VAL A 390 -18.99 -7.45 -19.74
C VAL A 390 -18.55 -6.65 -18.52
N MET A 391 -18.97 -7.03 -17.30
CA MET A 391 -18.60 -6.31 -16.08
C MET A 391 -17.10 -6.41 -15.76
N GLN A 392 -16.47 -7.55 -16.02
CA GLN A 392 -15.02 -7.70 -15.87
C GLN A 392 -14.22 -6.74 -16.77
N LYS A 393 -14.74 -6.41 -17.97
CA LYS A 393 -14.08 -5.46 -18.89
C LYS A 393 -14.06 -4.01 -18.38
N PHE A 394 -14.96 -3.65 -17.46
CA PHE A 394 -15.03 -2.29 -16.87
C PHE A 394 -14.29 -2.18 -15.54
N ARG A 395 -13.66 -3.25 -15.03
CA ARG A 395 -12.95 -3.23 -13.75
C ARG A 395 -11.61 -2.52 -13.90
N LEU A 396 -11.38 -1.52 -13.07
CA LEU A 396 -10.11 -0.81 -12.96
C LEU A 396 -9.38 -1.20 -11.68
N ASN A 397 -8.05 -1.09 -11.69
CA ASN A 397 -7.21 -1.38 -10.54
C ASN A 397 -7.20 -0.18 -9.56
N SER A 398 -7.31 -0.41 -8.25
CA SER A 398 -7.24 0.68 -7.24
C SER A 398 -5.94 1.47 -7.34
N GLN A 399 -4.81 0.82 -7.65
CA GLN A 399 -3.53 1.52 -7.84
C GLN A 399 -3.54 2.41 -9.10
N GLU A 400 -4.27 2.01 -10.16
CA GLU A 400 -4.45 2.83 -11.35
C GLU A 400 -5.27 4.08 -11.02
N ILE A 401 -6.31 3.95 -10.20
CA ILE A 401 -7.10 5.07 -9.67
C ILE A 401 -6.25 6.00 -8.80
N GLU A 402 -5.49 5.42 -7.87
CA GLU A 402 -4.56 6.16 -7.01
C GLU A 402 -3.54 6.93 -7.85
N THR A 403 -2.86 6.27 -8.79
CA THR A 403 -1.87 6.92 -9.65
C THR A 403 -2.51 8.01 -10.51
N ALA A 404 -3.68 7.73 -11.10
CA ALA A 404 -4.38 8.67 -11.97
C ALA A 404 -4.80 9.94 -11.23
N THR A 405 -5.23 9.82 -9.97
CA THR A 405 -5.58 10.95 -9.10
C THR A 405 -4.38 11.56 -8.39
N GLN A 406 -3.16 11.07 -8.66
CA GLN A 406 -1.94 11.43 -7.93
C GLN A 406 -2.12 11.26 -6.40
N TYR A 407 -2.61 10.08 -6.04
CA TYR A 407 -2.88 9.62 -4.68
C TYR A 407 -3.93 10.47 -3.95
N PHE A 408 -4.99 10.82 -4.68
CA PHE A 408 -6.09 11.67 -4.18
C PHE A 408 -5.63 13.04 -3.68
N ALA A 409 -4.60 13.61 -4.30
CA ALA A 409 -4.08 14.93 -3.96
C ALA A 409 -5.15 16.02 -4.09
N ASP A 410 -5.18 16.96 -3.15
CA ASP A 410 -6.22 18.01 -3.06
C ASP A 410 -6.27 18.91 -4.30
N LYS A 411 -5.15 19.11 -5.00
CA LYS A 411 -5.11 19.85 -6.27
C LYS A 411 -5.97 19.25 -7.39
N ASN A 412 -6.31 17.97 -7.26
CA ASN A 412 -7.15 17.24 -8.20
C ASN A 412 -8.62 17.18 -7.74
N LEU A 413 -8.98 17.77 -6.60
CA LEU A 413 -10.34 17.75 -6.07
C LEU A 413 -11.27 18.60 -6.94
N LEU A 414 -12.31 17.98 -7.49
CA LEU A 414 -13.35 18.64 -8.28
C LEU A 414 -14.60 18.98 -7.45
N GLY A 415 -14.90 18.18 -6.41
CA GLY A 415 -16.04 18.41 -5.54
C GLY A 415 -16.16 17.37 -4.43
N LYS A 416 -16.71 17.80 -3.29
CA LYS A 416 -16.89 16.96 -2.09
C LYS A 416 -18.34 17.05 -1.60
N SER A 417 -18.87 15.92 -1.17
CA SER A 417 -20.16 15.76 -0.49
C SER A 417 -19.97 14.86 0.74
N ASN A 418 -21.01 14.69 1.56
CA ASN A 418 -20.93 13.86 2.77
C ASN A 418 -20.63 12.38 2.47
N TYR A 419 -20.99 11.89 1.28
CA TYR A 419 -20.90 10.47 0.92
C TYR A 419 -19.99 10.20 -0.28
N SER A 420 -19.49 11.24 -0.94
CA SER A 420 -18.65 11.09 -2.12
C SER A 420 -17.72 12.27 -2.37
N VAL A 421 -16.56 11.97 -2.93
CA VAL A 421 -15.53 12.93 -3.32
C VAL A 421 -15.14 12.66 -4.77
N THR A 422 -15.11 13.70 -5.60
CA THR A 422 -14.80 13.59 -7.03
C THR A 422 -13.47 14.23 -7.32
N TYR A 423 -12.59 13.50 -8.01
CA TYR A 423 -11.25 13.94 -8.40
C TYR A 423 -11.10 13.96 -9.91
N LYS A 424 -10.28 14.87 -10.43
CA LYS A 424 -9.74 14.81 -11.78
C LYS A 424 -8.57 13.82 -11.77
N GLY A 425 -8.47 12.99 -12.80
CA GLY A 425 -7.33 12.12 -12.97
C GLY A 425 -6.93 11.96 -14.43
N THR A 426 -5.75 11.40 -14.63
CA THR A 426 -5.25 11.00 -15.94
C THR A 426 -4.89 9.53 -15.89
N LEU A 427 -5.59 8.71 -16.67
CA LEU A 427 -5.30 7.28 -16.77
C LEU A 427 -3.96 7.05 -17.49
N ARG A 428 -3.45 5.81 -17.45
CA ARG A 428 -2.16 5.45 -18.05
C ARG A 428 -2.10 5.65 -19.57
N ASP A 429 -3.25 5.58 -20.23
CA ASP A 429 -3.39 5.83 -21.66
C ASP A 429 -3.44 7.33 -22.01
N GLY A 430 -3.30 8.22 -21.02
CA GLY A 430 -3.36 9.67 -21.19
C GLY A 430 -4.77 10.25 -21.11
N SER A 431 -5.82 9.43 -20.99
CA SER A 431 -7.20 9.89 -20.95
C SER A 431 -7.49 10.68 -19.67
N ALA A 432 -8.09 11.87 -19.81
CA ALA A 432 -8.61 12.64 -18.68
C ALA A 432 -9.93 12.04 -18.18
N VAL A 433 -10.01 11.78 -16.88
CA VAL A 433 -11.17 11.15 -16.23
C VAL A 433 -11.64 11.91 -15.00
N ALA A 434 -12.94 11.80 -14.71
CA ALA A 434 -13.52 12.19 -13.43
C ALA A 434 -13.74 10.92 -12.58
N ILE A 435 -13.06 10.85 -11.44
CA ILE A 435 -13.06 9.70 -10.54
C ILE A 435 -13.88 10.07 -9.30
N LYS A 436 -15.06 9.47 -9.17
CA LYS A 436 -15.92 9.65 -8.01
C LYS A 436 -15.67 8.53 -7.00
N ARG A 437 -15.02 8.86 -5.89
CA ARG A 437 -14.85 8.03 -4.69
C ARG A 437 -16.12 8.12 -3.86
N ILE A 438 -16.69 6.98 -3.51
CA ILE A 438 -17.89 6.82 -2.70
C ILE A 438 -17.45 6.06 -1.46
N THR A 439 -17.62 6.70 -0.30
CA THR A 439 -17.37 6.05 0.98
C THR A 439 -18.56 5.15 1.26
N LYS A 440 -18.31 3.85 1.36
CA LYS A 440 -19.32 2.86 1.67
C LYS A 440 -19.28 2.62 3.17
N THR A 441 -20.40 2.85 3.85
CA THR A 441 -20.50 2.41 5.23
C THR A 441 -20.69 0.89 5.22
N SER A 442 -20.27 0.22 6.28
CA SER A 442 -20.13 -1.24 6.38
C SER A 442 -21.45 -2.04 6.20
N CYS A 443 -22.56 -1.43 5.77
CA CYS A 443 -23.87 -2.04 5.64
C CYS A 443 -24.04 -2.83 4.33
N LYS A 444 -24.52 -4.08 4.45
CA LYS A 444 -24.85 -4.97 3.32
C LYS A 444 -25.94 -4.40 2.39
N SER A 445 -26.84 -3.56 2.90
CA SER A 445 -27.89 -2.91 2.10
C SER A 445 -27.33 -1.93 1.06
N GLU A 446 -26.33 -1.13 1.43
CA GLU A 446 -25.71 -0.15 0.55
C GLU A 446 -24.90 -0.81 -0.58
N GLU A 447 -24.36 -2.02 -0.33
CA GLU A 447 -23.67 -2.82 -1.34
C GLU A 447 -24.58 -3.23 -2.50
N ALA A 448 -25.75 -3.79 -2.16
CA ALA A 448 -26.72 -4.24 -3.14
C ALA A 448 -27.29 -3.06 -3.93
N GLU A 449 -27.49 -1.93 -3.27
CA GLU A 449 -27.95 -0.70 -3.91
C GLU A 449 -26.90 -0.10 -4.85
N PHE A 450 -25.62 -0.06 -4.44
CA PHE A 450 -24.51 0.36 -5.28
C PHE A 450 -24.42 -0.49 -6.55
N LEU A 451 -24.51 -1.82 -6.44
CA LEU A 451 -24.49 -2.71 -7.60
C LEU A 451 -25.70 -2.54 -8.51
N LYS A 452 -26.88 -2.33 -7.93
CA LYS A 452 -28.08 -2.03 -8.71
C LYS A 452 -27.91 -0.74 -9.50
N GLY A 453 -27.36 0.31 -8.87
CA GLY A 453 -27.01 1.57 -9.53
C GLY A 453 -25.98 1.38 -10.63
N LEU A 454 -24.90 0.63 -10.37
CA LEU A 454 -23.86 0.32 -11.36
C LEU A 454 -24.42 -0.44 -12.57
N ASN A 455 -25.32 -1.40 -12.34
CA ASN A 455 -26.01 -2.14 -13.41
C ASN A 455 -26.88 -1.21 -14.27
N ILE A 456 -27.57 -0.26 -13.66
CA ILE A 456 -28.34 0.75 -14.40
C ILE A 456 -27.39 1.62 -15.24
N VAL A 457 -26.32 2.16 -14.65
CA VAL A 457 -25.38 3.04 -15.37
C VAL A 457 -24.63 2.32 -16.50
N THR A 458 -24.31 1.04 -16.33
CA THR A 458 -23.62 0.23 -17.37
C THR A 458 -24.55 -0.23 -18.49
N SER A 459 -25.85 -0.36 -18.22
CA SER A 459 -26.87 -0.73 -19.21
C SER A 459 -27.44 0.48 -19.97
N LEU A 460 -27.44 1.67 -19.35
CA LEU A 460 -27.84 2.92 -19.99
C LEU A 460 -26.78 3.38 -21.00
N ARG A 461 -27.11 3.31 -22.29
CA ARG A 461 -26.35 3.93 -23.37
C ARG A 461 -27.21 5.02 -23.97
N HIS A 462 -26.81 6.27 -23.74
CA HIS A 462 -27.53 7.45 -24.21
C HIS A 462 -26.50 8.52 -24.58
N GLU A 463 -26.71 9.24 -25.67
CA GLU A 463 -25.71 10.17 -26.24
C GLU A 463 -25.37 11.33 -25.28
N ASN A 464 -26.37 11.80 -24.53
CA ASN A 464 -26.25 12.85 -23.51
C ASN A 464 -25.80 12.37 -22.11
N LEU A 465 -25.47 11.09 -21.90
CA LEU A 465 -24.93 10.60 -20.62
C LEU A 465 -23.41 10.53 -20.63
N VAL A 466 -22.78 10.94 -19.53
CA VAL A 466 -21.33 10.81 -19.38
C VAL A 466 -20.96 9.33 -19.34
N ARG A 467 -20.10 8.92 -20.27
CA ARG A 467 -19.68 7.53 -20.38
C ARG A 467 -18.92 7.08 -19.14
N LEU A 468 -19.40 5.99 -18.53
CA LEU A 468 -18.65 5.25 -17.51
C LEU A 468 -17.51 4.47 -18.20
N ARG A 469 -16.27 4.78 -17.84
CA ARG A 469 -15.06 4.07 -18.30
C ARG A 469 -14.80 2.81 -17.49
N GLY A 470 -15.13 2.85 -16.21
CA GLY A 470 -14.95 1.71 -15.33
C GLY A 470 -15.28 1.99 -13.89
N PHE A 471 -15.10 0.98 -13.05
CA PHE A 471 -15.28 1.07 -11.61
C PHE A 471 -14.22 0.27 -10.87
N CYS A 472 -14.03 0.60 -9.59
CA CYS A 472 -13.14 -0.12 -8.70
C CYS A 472 -13.74 -0.13 -7.29
N CYS A 473 -13.74 -1.25 -6.59
CA CYS A 473 -14.19 -1.30 -5.19
C CYS A 473 -13.17 -2.06 -4.35
N SER A 474 -12.97 -1.59 -3.11
CA SER A 474 -12.18 -2.28 -2.10
C SER A 474 -13.04 -2.48 -0.85
N ARG A 475 -13.33 -3.74 -0.53
CA ARG A 475 -14.13 -4.09 0.65
C ARG A 475 -13.34 -3.86 1.94
N GLY A 476 -12.02 -4.07 1.91
CA GLY A 476 -11.14 -3.76 3.03
C GLY A 476 -11.20 -2.27 3.40
N ARG A 477 -11.22 -1.38 2.40
CA ARG A 477 -11.28 0.08 2.59
C ARG A 477 -12.66 0.66 2.83
N GLY A 478 -13.73 -0.09 2.52
CA GLY A 478 -15.07 0.47 2.50
C GLY A 478 -15.23 1.55 1.43
N GLU A 479 -14.62 1.38 0.25
CA GLU A 479 -14.63 2.42 -0.79
C GLU A 479 -14.92 1.85 -2.17
N CYS A 480 -15.70 2.60 -2.93
CA CYS A 480 -15.96 2.34 -4.34
C CYS A 480 -15.65 3.58 -5.18
N PHE A 481 -15.14 3.37 -6.38
CA PHE A 481 -14.75 4.38 -7.34
C PHE A 481 -15.53 4.16 -8.62
N LEU A 482 -16.13 5.22 -9.13
CA LEU A 482 -16.72 5.27 -10.46
C LEU A 482 -15.85 6.19 -11.32
N VAL A 483 -15.45 5.72 -12.49
CA VAL A 483 -14.56 6.46 -13.41
C VAL A 483 -15.34 6.82 -14.64
N TYR A 484 -15.50 8.12 -14.86
CA TYR A 484 -16.20 8.71 -15.98
C TYR A 484 -15.23 9.45 -16.89
N ASP A 485 -15.62 9.63 -18.15
CA ASP A 485 -14.96 10.61 -19.02
C ASP A 485 -15.00 12.01 -18.40
N PHE A 486 -13.87 12.71 -18.41
CA PHE A 486 -13.81 14.07 -17.88
C PHE A 486 -14.45 15.06 -18.87
N ILE A 487 -15.40 15.87 -18.38
CA ILE A 487 -16.02 16.93 -19.18
C ILE A 487 -15.37 18.28 -18.81
N PRO A 488 -14.59 18.89 -19.72
CA PRO A 488 -13.78 20.08 -19.40
C PRO A 488 -14.63 21.32 -19.10
N ASN A 489 -15.80 21.46 -19.71
CA ASN A 489 -16.70 22.60 -19.53
C ASN A 489 -17.61 22.47 -18.30
N GLY A 490 -17.40 21.45 -17.46
CA GLY A 490 -18.16 21.27 -16.22
C GLY A 490 -19.63 20.89 -16.44
N ASN A 491 -20.50 21.37 -15.56
CA ASN A 491 -21.93 21.02 -15.58
C ASN A 491 -22.77 22.06 -16.32
N LEU A 492 -23.84 21.58 -16.97
CA LEU A 492 -24.77 22.42 -17.72
C LEU A 492 -25.45 23.47 -16.84
N PHE A 493 -25.61 23.20 -15.53
CA PHE A 493 -26.24 24.12 -14.58
C PHE A 493 -25.59 25.52 -14.57
N ARG A 494 -24.25 25.61 -14.72
CA ARG A 494 -23.52 26.89 -14.80
C ARG A 494 -23.95 27.77 -15.97
N TYR A 495 -24.50 27.17 -17.01
CA TYR A 495 -24.91 27.85 -18.22
C TYR A 495 -26.42 28.08 -18.30
N LEU A 496 -27.17 27.44 -17.39
CA LEU A 496 -28.63 27.54 -17.28
C LEU A 496 -29.07 28.62 -16.30
N ASP A 497 -28.34 28.90 -15.22
CA ASP A 497 -28.75 29.93 -14.26
C ASP A 497 -27.80 31.12 -14.25
N PHE A 498 -28.38 32.33 -14.20
CA PHE A 498 -27.62 33.56 -14.05
C PHE A 498 -27.00 33.62 -12.66
N LYS A 499 -25.67 33.66 -12.59
CA LYS A 499 -24.95 34.17 -11.42
C LYS A 499 -24.25 35.44 -11.83
N GLU A 500 -24.52 36.53 -11.12
CA GLU A 500 -23.89 37.84 -11.35
C GLU A 500 -22.36 37.68 -11.36
N GLY A 501 -21.75 37.86 -12.54
CA GLY A 501 -20.30 37.93 -12.69
C GLY A 501 -19.65 36.95 -13.68
N ASP A 502 -20.33 35.89 -14.16
CA ASP A 502 -19.75 34.92 -15.10
C ASP A 502 -20.49 34.94 -16.45
N GLY A 503 -19.87 35.55 -17.46
CA GLY A 503 -20.50 35.98 -18.70
C GLY A 503 -20.68 34.91 -19.79
N GLN A 504 -21.38 33.80 -19.51
CA GLN A 504 -21.79 32.86 -20.56
C GLN A 504 -23.10 32.13 -20.21
N ILE A 505 -24.21 32.82 -20.36
CA ILE A 505 -25.54 32.22 -20.27
C ILE A 505 -25.90 31.65 -21.65
N LEU A 506 -26.46 30.44 -21.70
CA LEU A 506 -26.96 29.91 -22.97
C LEU A 506 -28.22 30.67 -23.42
N GLU A 507 -28.28 31.01 -24.70
CA GLU A 507 -29.47 31.54 -25.35
C GLU A 507 -30.67 30.58 -25.23
N TRP A 508 -31.88 31.14 -25.20
CA TRP A 508 -33.11 30.36 -25.05
C TRP A 508 -33.27 29.30 -26.14
N SER A 509 -32.90 29.62 -27.38
CA SER A 509 -32.91 28.67 -28.50
C SER A 509 -32.03 27.45 -28.23
N THR A 510 -30.82 27.67 -27.69
CA THR A 510 -29.89 26.59 -27.33
C THR A 510 -30.41 25.75 -26.19
N ARG A 511 -31.04 26.36 -25.18
CA ARG A 511 -31.67 25.63 -24.06
C ARG A 511 -32.80 24.73 -24.52
N VAL A 512 -33.67 25.22 -25.40
CA VAL A 512 -34.76 24.43 -26.00
C VAL A 512 -34.21 23.27 -26.82
N SER A 513 -33.12 23.48 -27.57
CA SER A 513 -32.43 22.41 -28.30
C SER A 513 -31.88 21.33 -27.35
N ILE A 514 -31.30 21.72 -26.23
CA ILE A 514 -30.79 20.80 -25.21
C ILE A 514 -31.94 19.98 -24.59
N ILE A 515 -33.05 20.64 -24.21
CA ILE A 515 -34.23 19.95 -23.67
C ILE A 515 -34.79 18.94 -24.67
N ASN A 516 -34.92 19.34 -25.94
CA ASN A 516 -35.39 18.45 -27.00
C ASN A 516 -34.44 17.28 -27.28
N SER A 517 -33.13 17.50 -27.16
CA SER A 517 -32.12 16.43 -27.28
C SER A 517 -32.22 15.43 -26.13
N ILE A 518 -32.35 15.92 -24.89
CA ILE A 518 -32.52 15.07 -23.69
C ILE A 518 -33.83 14.28 -23.77
N ALA A 519 -34.92 14.90 -24.24
CA ALA A 519 -36.22 14.25 -24.33
C ALA A 519 -36.30 13.15 -25.42
N LYS A 520 -35.40 13.17 -26.41
CA LYS A 520 -35.41 12.23 -27.53
C LYS A 520 -34.73 10.88 -27.24
N GLY A 521 -33.88 10.80 -26.21
CA GLY A 521 -33.09 9.60 -25.95
C GLY A 521 -31.81 9.52 -26.79
#